data_AF-A0A932N0D5-F1
#
_entry.id   AF-A0A932N0D5-F1
#
_cell.length_a   1.000
_cell.length_b   1.000
_cell.length_c   1.000
_cell.angle_alpha   90.00
_cell.angle_beta   90.00
_cell.angle_gamma   90.00
#
_symmetry.space_group_name_H-M   'P 1'
#
loop_
_entity.id
_entity.type
_entity.pdbx_description
1 polymer ?
#
loop_
_entity_poly.entity_id
_entity_poly.type
_entity_poly.pdbx_seq_one_letter_code
_entity_poly.pdbx_strand_id
1 'polypeptide(L)' 'MARLLIALAALAAPEPAPSPPRTNVVVFVIDTVRADRLGAYGGSPKTAPVFDRIASEHFVFESAYAPS' A
#
# COMPACT_ATOMS: atom_id res chain seq x y z
N MET A 1 -11.04 -39.11 -36.42
CA MET A 1 -11.00 -39.31 -34.95
C MET A 1 -10.11 -38.30 -34.23
N ALA A 2 -8.84 -38.10 -34.64
CA ALA A 2 -7.90 -37.18 -33.97
C ALA A 2 -8.38 -35.72 -33.82
N ARG A 3 -9.09 -35.17 -34.82
CA ARG A 3 -9.64 -33.80 -34.76
C ARG A 3 -10.72 -33.59 -33.69
N LEU A 4 -11.52 -34.63 -33.42
CA LEU A 4 -12.58 -34.58 -32.40
C LEU A 4 -11.99 -34.63 -30.99
N LEU A 5 -10.89 -35.38 -30.81
CA LEU A 5 -10.17 -35.48 -29.53
C LEU A 5 -9.45 -34.18 -29.15
N ILE A 6 -8.86 -33.48 -30.13
CA ILE A 6 -8.19 -32.18 -29.90
C ILE A 6 -9.21 -31.09 -29.52
N ALA A 7 -10.38 -31.07 -30.17
CA ALA A 7 -11.45 -30.13 -29.85
C ALA A 7 -12.02 -30.34 -28.44
N LEU A 8 -12.15 -31.60 -28.00
CA LEU A 8 -12.65 -31.92 -26.65
C LEU A 8 -11.63 -31.54 -25.56
N ALA A 9 -10.33 -31.71 -25.83
CA ALA A 9 -9.26 -31.33 -24.90
C ALA A 9 -9.16 -29.81 -24.70
N ALA A 10 -9.39 -29.01 -25.75
CA ALA A 10 -9.41 -27.55 -25.66
C ALA A 10 -10.60 -27.01 -24.85
N LEU A 11 -11.74 -27.72 -24.85
CA LEU A 11 -12.94 -27.35 -24.08
C LEU A 11 -12.84 -27.72 -22.58
N ALA A 12 -11.92 -28.62 -22.22
CA ALA A 12 -11.71 -29.08 -20.86
C ALA A 12 -10.53 -28.39 -20.15
N ALA A 13 -9.85 -27.44 -20.81
CA ALA A 13 -8.79 -26.67 -20.19
C ALA A 13 -9.37 -25.73 -19.12
N PRO A 14 -8.89 -25.78 -17.87
CA PRO A 14 -9.33 -24.82 -16.86
C PRO A 14 -8.92 -23.41 -17.29
N GLU A 15 -9.86 -22.46 -17.21
CA GLU A 15 -9.55 -21.04 -17.40
C GLU A 15 -8.48 -20.63 -16.38
N PRO A 16 -7.46 -19.85 -16.78
CA PRO A 16 -6.47 -19.35 -15.83
C PRO A 16 -7.20 -18.54 -14.75
N ALA A 17 -6.93 -18.89 -13.49
CA ALA A 17 -7.54 -18.20 -12.37
C ALA A 17 -7.26 -16.68 -12.48
N PRO A 18 -8.26 -15.82 -12.18
CA PRO A 18 -8.05 -14.38 -12.21
C PRO A 18 -6.88 -14.05 -11.28
N SER A 19 -5.93 -13.26 -11.81
CA SER A 19 -4.81 -12.78 -10.99
C SER A 19 -5.38 -11.97 -9.82
N PRO A 20 -4.87 -12.16 -8.59
CA PRO A 20 -5.34 -11.38 -7.46
C PRO A 20 -5.15 -9.88 -7.75
N PRO A 21 -6.06 -9.02 -7.26
CA PRO A 21 -5.92 -7.58 -7.42
C PRO A 21 -4.58 -7.14 -6.84
N ARG A 22 -3.82 -6.37 -7.63
CA ARG A 22 -2.52 -5.85 -7.20
C ARG A 22 -2.72 -4.59 -6.37
N THR A 23 -2.15 -4.55 -5.18
CA THR A 23 -2.12 -3.35 -4.36
C THR A 23 -0.94 -2.48 -4.76
N ASN A 24 -1.21 -1.22 -5.12
CA ASN A 24 -0.15 -0.23 -5.29
C ASN A 24 0.32 0.24 -3.91
N VAL A 25 1.63 0.27 -3.69
CA VAL A 25 2.23 0.73 -2.45
C VAL A 25 3.16 1.90 -2.76
N VAL A 26 2.95 3.02 -2.06
CA VAL A 26 3.79 4.22 -2.16
C VAL A 26 4.41 4.46 -0.79
N VAL A 27 5.74 4.54 -0.73
CA VAL A 27 6.49 4.79 0.50
C VAL A 27 7.16 6.15 0.39
N PHE A 28 6.81 7.05 1.32
CA PHE A 28 7.47 8.35 1.46
C PHE A 28 8.57 8.23 2.50
N VAL A 29 9.82 8.49 2.10
CA VAL A 29 10.97 8.59 3.01
C VAL A 29 11.36 10.06 3.11
N ILE A 30 11.44 10.58 4.32
CA ILE A 30 11.75 11.98 4.60
C ILE A 30 12.92 12.00 5.58
N ASP A 31 13.90 12.86 5.33
CA ASP A 31 15.08 12.97 6.18
C ASP A 31 14.92 14.04 7.27
N THR A 32 15.58 13.79 8.42
CA THR A 32 15.73 14.73 9.54
C THR A 32 14.39 15.32 10.06
N VAL A 33 13.31 14.52 10.07
CA VAL A 33 12.03 14.91 10.67
C VAL A 33 11.99 14.55 12.15
N ARG A 34 11.46 15.45 12.97
CA ARG A 34 11.20 15.20 14.39
C ARG A 34 9.71 15.12 14.66
N ALA A 35 9.29 14.16 15.49
CA ALA A 35 7.90 13.99 15.88
C ALA A 35 7.33 15.27 16.54
N ASP A 36 8.09 15.91 17.43
CA ASP A 36 7.65 17.12 18.16
C ASP A 36 7.48 18.38 17.30
N ARG A 37 7.76 18.31 15.98
CA ARG A 37 7.53 19.38 15.01
C ARG A 37 6.34 19.13 14.08
N LEU A 38 5.73 17.94 14.15
CA LEU A 38 4.58 17.54 13.35
C LEU A 38 3.30 17.70 14.16
N GLY A 39 2.28 18.31 13.56
CA GLY A 39 1.00 18.54 14.23
C GLY A 39 0.27 17.25 14.59
N ALA A 40 0.43 16.20 13.77
CA ALA A 40 -0.05 14.84 14.03
C ALA A 40 0.44 14.24 15.37
N TYR A 41 1.57 14.73 15.89
CA TYR A 41 2.17 14.31 17.16
C TYR A 41 2.06 15.39 18.25
N GLY A 42 1.20 16.40 18.07
CA GLY A 42 1.03 17.50 19.01
C GLY A 42 2.09 18.60 18.91
N GLY A 43 2.95 18.57 17.89
CA GLY A 43 4.00 19.56 17.67
C GLY A 43 3.48 20.96 17.31
N SER A 44 4.30 21.98 17.61
CA SER A 44 4.01 23.39 17.30
C SER A 44 5.27 24.15 16.85
N PRO A 45 5.18 25.06 15.85
CA PRO A 45 4.00 25.33 15.01
C PRO A 45 3.69 24.16 14.06
N LYS A 46 2.48 24.11 13.51
CA LYS A 46 2.08 23.09 12.50
C LYS A 46 2.82 23.34 11.19
N THR A 47 3.98 22.70 11.03
CA THR A 47 4.87 22.92 9.87
C THR A 47 4.54 22.05 8.65
N ALA A 48 3.71 21.02 8.81
CA ALA A 48 3.41 20.03 7.77
C ALA A 48 1.90 19.79 7.60
N PRO A 49 1.12 20.79 7.14
CA PRO A 49 -0.34 20.70 7.10
C PRO A 49 -0.90 19.58 6.22
N VAL A 50 -0.19 19.21 5.15
CA VAL A 50 -0.58 18.07 4.29
C VAL A 50 -0.39 16.75 5.03
N PHE A 51 0.72 16.59 5.74
CA PHE A 51 0.98 15.41 6.57
C PHE A 51 -0.05 15.31 7.70
N ASP A 52 -0.35 16.43 8.37
CA ASP A 52 -1.33 16.47 9.44
C ASP A 52 -2.73 16.05 8.97
N ARG A 53 -3.14 16.45 7.76
CA ARG A 53 -4.41 16.02 7.15
C ARG A 53 -4.41 14.51 6.89
N ILE A 54 -3.35 13.98 6.28
CA ILE A 54 -3.19 12.54 6.03
C ILE A 54 -3.28 11.78 7.36
N ALA A 55 -2.56 12.22 8.39
CA ALA A 55 -2.59 11.60 9.71
C ALA A 55 -4.00 11.56 10.34
N SER A 56 -4.84 12.58 10.11
CA SER A 56 -6.21 12.62 10.65
C SER A 56 -7.18 11.63 9.97
N GLU A 57 -6.85 11.17 8.76
CA GLU A 57 -7.66 10.26 7.95
C GLU A 57 -7.15 8.80 8.02
N HIS A 58 -6.01 8.57 8.68
CA HIS A 58 -5.28 7.30 8.64
C HIS A 58 -4.77 6.86 10.02
N PHE A 59 -4.21 5.66 10.08
CA PHE A 59 -3.62 5.13 11.30
C PHE A 59 -2.23 5.74 11.56
N VAL A 60 -2.02 6.26 12.78
CA VAL A 60 -0.77 6.87 13.21
C VAL A 60 -0.07 5.97 14.22
N PHE A 61 1.21 5.72 14.02
CA PHE A 61 2.06 5.09 15.02
C PHE A 61 2.61 6.18 15.95
N GLU A 62 2.07 6.25 17.17
CA GLU A 62 2.48 7.24 18.18
C GLU A 62 3.89 7.00 18.73
N SER A 63 4.35 5.75 18.70
CA SER A 63 5.67 5.31 19.20
C SER A 63 6.46 4.61 18.10
N ALA A 64 7.01 5.40 17.17
CA ALA A 64 7.87 4.92 16.08
C ALA A 64 9.30 5.46 16.25
N TYR A 65 10.27 4.57 16.48
CA TYR A 65 11.66 4.94 16.77
C TYR A 65 12.59 4.48 15.65
N ALA A 66 13.56 5.33 15.30
CA ALA A 66 14.68 4.92 14.47
C ALA A 66 15.59 3.97 15.26
N PRO A 67 16.15 2.92 14.63
CA PRO A 67 16.99 1.94 15.32
C PRO A 67 18.39 2.46 15.70
N SER A 68 18.83 3.58 15.11
CA SER A 68 20.17 4.17 15.28
C SER A 68 20.12 5.69 15.18
#